data_AF-A0A937N2Q7-F1
#
_entry.id   AF-A0A937N2Q7-F1
#
_cell.length_a   1.000
_cell.length_b   1.000
_cell.length_c   1.000
_cell.angle_alpha   90.00
_cell.angle_beta   90.00
_cell.angle_gamma   90.00
#
_symmetry.space_group_name_H-M   'P 1'
#
loop_
_entity.id
_entity.type
_entity.pdbx_description
1 polymer ?
#
loop_
_entity_poly.entity_id
_entity_poly.type
_entity_poly.pdbx_seq_one_letter_code
_entity_poly.pdbx_strand_id
1 'polypeptide(L)'
;MSSLADALSSEPRFESAMDLCVAALRRLAEYELDEAINDRMRVLGERKEFLDQHEHGELMSLVAFSERRTTERLEARVALQRLGEVLPDLVNGH
;
A
#
# COMPACT_ATOMS: atom_id res chain seq x y z
N MET A 1 -5.32 -38.31 0.02
CA MET A 1 -5.27 -37.57 -1.25
C MET A 1 -4.62 -36.23 -0.92
N SER A 2 -3.38 -36.01 -1.36
CA SER A 2 -2.75 -34.69 -1.24
C SER A 2 -3.54 -33.72 -2.11
N SER A 3 -3.98 -32.60 -1.55
CA SER A 3 -4.65 -31.57 -2.34
C SER A 3 -3.63 -30.98 -3.33
N LEU A 4 -4.10 -30.53 -4.50
CA LEU A 4 -3.27 -29.75 -5.42
C LEU A 4 -2.68 -28.53 -4.71
N ALA A 5 -3.41 -27.97 -3.73
CA ALA A 5 -2.94 -26.88 -2.88
C ALA A 5 -1.72 -27.29 -2.03
N ASP A 6 -1.71 -28.49 -1.45
CA ASP A 6 -0.57 -28.98 -0.64
C ASP A 6 0.68 -29.19 -1.50
N ALA A 7 0.48 -29.71 -2.73
CA ALA A 7 1.57 -29.92 -3.69
C ALA A 7 2.15 -28.60 -4.20
N LEU A 8 1.31 -27.59 -4.46
CA LEU A 8 1.75 -26.25 -4.87
C LEU A 8 2.42 -25.47 -3.73
N SER A 9 1.94 -25.64 -2.49
CA SER A 9 2.51 -24.96 -1.32
C SER A 9 3.89 -25.49 -0.93
N SER A 10 4.22 -26.71 -1.37
CA SER A 10 5.52 -27.36 -1.16
C SER A 10 6.53 -27.06 -2.27
N GLU A 11 6.11 -26.33 -3.31
CA GLU A 11 6.97 -25.97 -4.43
C GLU A 11 7.82 -24.74 -4.07
N PRO A 12 9.16 -24.79 -4.17
CA PRO A 12 10.03 -23.65 -3.85
C PRO A 12 9.72 -22.37 -4.63
N ARG A 13 9.14 -22.51 -5.83
CA ARG A 13 8.70 -21.37 -6.65
C ARG A 13 7.47 -20.67 -6.06
N PHE A 14 6.60 -21.41 -5.37
CA PHE A 14 5.45 -20.84 -4.69
C PHE A 14 5.90 -20.02 -3.48
N GLU A 15 6.78 -20.58 -2.65
CA GLU A 15 7.37 -19.87 -1.50
C GLU A 15 8.05 -18.57 -1.94
N SER A 16 8.92 -18.64 -2.95
CA SER A 16 9.59 -17.45 -3.51
C SER A 16 8.62 -16.41 -4.07
N ALA A 17 7.54 -16.84 -4.75
CA ALA A 17 6.51 -15.93 -5.25
C ALA A 17 5.76 -15.24 -4.09
N MET A 18 5.45 -16.00 -3.03
CA MET A 18 4.77 -15.49 -1.84
C MET A 18 5.64 -14.51 -1.06
N ASP A 19 6.94 -14.76 -0.92
CA ASP A 19 7.89 -13.83 -0.31
C ASP A 19 7.93 -12.48 -1.05
N LEU A 20 7.98 -12.53 -2.38
CA LEU A 20 7.95 -11.32 -3.21
C LEU A 20 6.63 -10.54 -3.03
N CYS A 21 5.50 -11.25 -2.94
CA CYS A 21 4.20 -10.64 -2.68
C CYS A 21 4.17 -9.97 -1.30
N VAL A 22 4.62 -10.66 -0.25
CA VAL A 22 4.68 -10.12 1.11
C VAL A 22 5.61 -8.90 1.16
N ALA A 23 6.78 -8.96 0.53
CA ALA A 23 7.70 -7.83 0.46
C ALA A 23 7.08 -6.63 -0.27
N ALA A 24 6.36 -6.85 -1.37
CA ALA A 24 5.67 -5.78 -2.08
C ALA A 24 4.54 -5.15 -1.25
N LEU A 25 3.74 -5.97 -0.56
CA LEU A 25 2.67 -5.51 0.31
C LEU A 25 3.23 -4.73 1.51
N ARG A 26 4.34 -5.18 2.12
CA ARG A 26 5.01 -4.45 3.22
C ARG A 26 5.42 -3.05 2.78
N ARG A 27 6.08 -2.93 1.61
CA ARG A 27 6.45 -1.62 1.06
C ARG A 27 5.26 -0.67 0.88
N LEU A 28 4.11 -1.19 0.47
CA LEU A 28 2.89 -0.39 0.34
C LEU A 28 2.28 -0.06 1.72
N ALA A 29 2.26 -1.01 2.64
CA ALA A 29 1.69 -0.86 3.98
C ALA A 29 2.47 0.13 4.87
N GLU A 30 3.77 0.23 4.64
CA GLU A 30 4.71 1.13 5.31
C GLU A 30 4.93 2.44 4.54
N TYR A 31 4.31 2.60 3.36
CA TYR A 31 4.45 3.83 2.60
C TYR A 31 3.92 5.02 3.40
N GLU A 32 4.76 6.05 3.48
CA GLU A 32 4.41 7.36 4.00
C GLU A 32 4.46 8.38 2.87
N LEU A 33 3.49 9.29 2.88
CA LEU A 33 3.44 10.37 1.91
C LEU A 33 4.57 11.35 2.19
N ASP A 34 5.29 11.75 1.13
CA ASP A 34 6.39 12.71 1.22
C ASP A 34 5.93 14.00 1.95
N GLU A 35 6.74 14.46 2.90
CA GLU A 35 6.47 15.65 3.70
C GLU A 35 6.30 16.89 2.81
N ALA A 36 7.06 17.02 1.72
CA ALA A 36 6.93 18.12 0.78
C ALA A 36 5.56 18.14 0.08
N ILE A 37 5.01 16.95 -0.22
CA ILE A 37 3.67 16.83 -0.81
C ILE A 37 2.60 17.23 0.22
N ASN A 38 2.74 16.78 1.46
CA ASN A 38 1.83 17.14 2.56
C ASN A 38 1.83 18.65 2.81
N ASP A 39 3.01 19.27 2.87
CA ASP A 39 3.13 20.71 3.06
C ASP A 39 2.54 21.50 1.89
N ARG A 40 2.79 21.07 0.66
CA ARG A 40 2.21 21.74 -0.52
C ARG A 40 0.68 21.67 -0.49
N MET A 41 0.12 20.50 -0.19
CA MET A 41 -1.33 20.31 -0.07
C MET A 41 -1.92 21.17 1.05
N ARG A 42 -1.25 21.26 2.21
CA ARG A 42 -1.65 22.11 3.34
C ARG A 42 -1.66 23.59 2.94
N VAL A 43 -0.56 24.08 2.35
CA VAL A 43 -0.41 25.47 1.93
C VAL A 43 -1.44 25.87 0.89
N LEU A 44 -1.80 25.00 -0.04
CA LEU A 44 -2.86 25.23 -1.02
C LEU A 44 -4.25 25.20 -0.35
N GLY A 45 -4.49 24.23 0.53
CA GLY A 45 -5.75 24.08 1.26
C GLY A 45 -6.08 25.25 2.18
N GLU A 46 -5.08 25.82 2.86
CA GLU A 46 -5.22 26.98 3.76
C GLU A 46 -5.69 28.24 3.02
N ARG A 47 -5.34 28.40 1.73
CA ARG A 47 -5.71 29.55 0.90
C ARG A 47 -6.67 29.21 -0.25
N LYS A 48 -7.41 28.10 -0.13
CA LYS A 48 -8.26 27.53 -1.20
C LYS A 48 -9.19 28.53 -1.90
N GLU A 49 -9.61 29.58 -1.19
CA GLU A 49 -10.53 30.61 -1.67
C GLU A 49 -9.86 31.63 -2.62
N PHE A 50 -8.53 31.64 -2.66
CA PHE A 50 -7.72 32.57 -3.43
C PHE A 50 -6.90 31.87 -4.53
N LEU A 51 -7.09 30.56 -4.70
CA LEU A 51 -6.36 29.79 -5.70
C LEU A 51 -6.79 30.20 -7.10
N ASP A 52 -5.82 30.33 -8.00
CA ASP A 52 -6.13 30.35 -9.42
C ASP A 52 -6.53 28.94 -9.91
N GLN A 53 -6.92 28.84 -11.18
CA GLN A 53 -7.37 27.58 -11.76
C GLN A 53 -6.28 26.50 -11.77
N HIS A 54 -5.02 26.89 -11.94
CA HIS A 54 -3.90 25.96 -11.97
C HIS A 54 -3.60 25.43 -10.56
N GLU A 55 -3.52 26.31 -9.58
CA GLU A 55 -3.30 25.93 -8.17
C GLU A 55 -4.46 25.09 -7.61
N HIS A 56 -5.71 25.40 -7.99
CA HIS A 56 -6.85 24.56 -7.64
C HIS A 56 -6.73 23.16 -8.27
N GLY A 57 -6.35 23.08 -9.55
CA GLY A 57 -6.11 21.81 -10.23
C GLY A 57 -4.99 20.99 -9.59
N GLU A 58 -3.91 21.66 -9.17
CA GLU A 58 -2.83 21.05 -8.41
C GLU A 58 -3.34 20.48 -7.09
N LEU A 59 -4.07 21.28 -6.29
CA LEU A 59 -4.63 20.83 -5.01
C LEU A 59 -5.51 19.58 -5.18
N MET A 60 -6.41 19.57 -6.16
CA MET A 60 -7.26 18.40 -6.42
C MET A 60 -6.46 17.17 -6.83
N SER A 61 -5.38 17.35 -7.59
CA SER A 61 -4.50 16.26 -8.00
C SER A 61 -3.73 15.69 -6.80
N LEU A 62 -3.23 16.55 -5.90
CA LEU A 62 -2.54 16.14 -4.68
C LEU A 62 -3.49 15.40 -3.72
N VAL A 63 -4.73 15.88 -3.56
CA VAL A 63 -5.76 15.20 -2.76
C VAL A 63 -6.05 13.82 -3.33
N ALA A 64 -6.34 13.71 -4.63
CA ALA A 64 -6.64 12.43 -5.26
C ALA A 64 -5.45 11.44 -5.18
N PHE A 65 -4.22 11.94 -5.29
CA PHE A 65 -3.02 11.13 -5.08
C PHE A 65 -2.92 10.61 -3.64
N SER A 66 -3.12 11.49 -2.65
CA SER A 66 -3.06 11.14 -1.23
C SER A 66 -4.14 10.12 -0.83
N GLU A 67 -5.36 10.29 -1.33
CA GLU A 67 -6.47 9.35 -1.11
C GLU A 67 -6.17 7.97 -1.70
N ARG A 68 -5.64 7.93 -2.93
CA ARG A 68 -5.24 6.67 -3.57
C ARG A 68 -4.14 5.97 -2.77
N ARG A 69 -3.09 6.69 -2.37
CA ARG A 69 -1.99 6.13 -1.58
C ARG A 69 -2.45 5.63 -0.21
N THR A 70 -3.38 6.36 0.41
CA THR A 70 -3.98 5.93 1.69
C THR A 70 -4.76 4.64 1.53
N THR A 71 -5.57 4.54 0.48
CA THR A 71 -6.35 3.33 0.17
C THR A 71 -5.42 2.13 -0.07
N GLU A 72 -4.45 2.26 -0.98
CA GLU A 72 -3.47 1.20 -1.30
C GLU A 72 -2.71 0.72 -0.05
N ARG A 73 -2.32 1.66 0.83
CA ARG A 73 -1.66 1.34 2.10
C ARG A 73 -2.57 0.54 3.04
N LEU A 74 -3.82 0.94 3.19
CA LEU A 74 -4.78 0.26 4.06
C LEU A 74 -5.12 -1.14 3.52
N GLU A 75 -5.32 -1.27 2.21
CA GLU A 75 -5.54 -2.56 1.56
C GLU A 75 -4.34 -3.50 1.75
N ALA A 76 -3.11 -3.00 1.62
CA ALA A 76 -1.91 -3.78 1.85
C ALA A 76 -1.78 -4.25 3.31
N ARG A 77 -2.14 -3.41 4.29
CA ARG A 77 -2.17 -3.78 5.71
C ARG A 77 -3.18 -4.89 5.98
N VAL A 78 -4.39 -4.77 5.42
CA VAL A 78 -5.44 -5.80 5.55
C VAL A 78 -4.99 -7.11 4.89
N ALA A 79 -4.37 -7.04 3.71
CA ALA A 79 -3.86 -8.22 3.02
C ALA A 79 -2.78 -8.94 3.84
N LEU A 80 -1.81 -8.20 4.39
CA LEU A 80 -0.77 -8.76 5.26
C LEU A 80 -1.35 -9.39 6.53
N GLN A 81 -2.31 -8.73 7.17
CA GLN A 81 -3.00 -9.29 8.34
C GLN A 81 -3.66 -10.63 8.01
N ARG A 82 -4.46 -10.68 6.92
CA ARG A 82 -5.13 -11.90 6.48
C ARG A 82 -4.15 -13.00 6.09
N LEU A 83 -3.04 -12.65 5.44
CA LEU A 83 -1.99 -13.61 5.12
C LEU A 83 -1.35 -14.16 6.40
N GLY A 84 -1.12 -13.34 7.42
CA GLY A 84 -0.55 -13.78 8.69
C GLY A 84 -1.47 -14.70 9.50
N GLU A 85 -2.79 -14.54 9.36
CA GLU A 85 -3.80 -15.43 9.97
C GLU A 85 -3.80 -16.84 9.34
N VAL A 86 -3.46 -16.96 8.05
CA VAL A 86 -3.50 -18.23 7.31
C VAL A 86 -2.12 -18.88 7.15
N LEU A 87 -1.07 -18.05 7.01
CA LEU A 87 0.32 -18.44 6.75
C LEU A 87 1.25 -17.62 7.66
N PRO A 88 1.27 -17.88 8.98
CA PRO A 88 1.99 -17.05 9.94
C PRO A 88 3.51 -17.01 9.71
N ASP A 89 4.11 -18.12 9.26
CA ASP A 89 5.56 -18.21 9.03
C ASP A 89 6.03 -17.29 7.88
N LEU A 90 5.17 -17.13 6.87
CA LEU A 90 5.43 -16.28 5.70
C LEU A 90 5.41 -14.78 6.03
N VAL A 91 4.48 -14.36 6.90
CA VAL A 91 4.29 -12.93 7.23
C VAL A 91 5.13 -12.49 8.42
N ASN A 92 5.49 -13.38 9.34
CA ASN A 92 6.33 -13.00 10.48
C ASN A 92 7.82 -13.17 10.18
N GLY A 93 8.20 -14.03 9.23
CA GLY A 93 9.59 -14.40 9.00
C GLY A 93 10.18 -15.14 10.20
N HIS A 94 11.11 -16.04 9.94
CA HIS A 94 12.02 -16.54 10.98
C HIS A 94 13.06 -15.48 11.34
#